data_AF-Q5F6Z2-F1
#
_entry.id   AF-Q5F6Z2-F1
#
_cell.length_a   1.000
_cell.length_b   1.000
_cell.length_c   1.000
_cell.angle_alpha   90.00
_cell.angle_beta   90.00
_cell.angle_gamma   90.00
#
_symmetry.space_group_name_H-M   'P 1'
#
loop_
_entity.id
_entity.type
_entity.pdbx_description
1 polymer ?
#
loop_
_entity_poly.entity_id
_entity_poly.type
_entity_poly.pdbx_seq_one_letter_code
_entity_poly.pdbx_strand_id
1 'polypeptide(L)'
;MKKTLLAIVAVFALSACRQAEEAPPPLPRQISDRSVGHYCSMNLTEHNGPKAQIFLNGKPDQPVWFSTVKQMFGYTKLPEEPKGIRVIYVTDMGNVTDWTNPNADTEWIDAKKAFYVIDSGFIGGMGAEDALPFGNKEQAEKFAKDKGGKVVGFDDMPDAYIFK
;
A
#
# COMPACT_ATOMS: atom_id res chain seq x y z
N MET A 1 -52.37 -2.41 35.43
CA MET A 1 -51.87 -1.76 34.20
C MET A 1 -50.37 -1.44 34.20
N LYS A 2 -49.56 -1.86 35.19
CA LYS A 2 -48.11 -1.56 35.28
C LYS A 2 -47.17 -2.67 34.73
N LYS A 3 -47.68 -3.88 34.45
CA LYS A 3 -46.84 -5.01 33.99
C LYS A 3 -46.61 -5.05 32.47
N THR A 4 -47.42 -4.35 31.68
CA THR A 4 -47.29 -4.28 30.23
C THR A 4 -46.20 -3.31 29.75
N LEU A 5 -45.76 -2.37 30.61
CA LEU A 5 -44.72 -1.40 30.25
C LEU A 5 -43.31 -2.02 30.22
N LEU A 6 -43.06 -3.07 31.02
CA LEU A 6 -41.73 -3.71 31.09
C LEU A 6 -41.39 -4.55 29.85
N ALA A 7 -42.39 -5.04 29.10
CA ALA A 7 -42.17 -5.87 27.93
C ALA A 7 -41.72 -5.08 26.69
N ILE A 8 -42.05 -3.78 26.62
CA ILE A 8 -41.73 -2.93 25.45
C ILE A 8 -40.26 -2.45 25.50
N VAL A 9 -39.68 -2.29 26.69
CA VAL A 9 -38.28 -1.85 26.86
C VAL A 9 -37.29 -2.94 26.41
N ALA A 10 -37.64 -4.22 26.53
CA ALA A 10 -36.77 -5.33 26.14
C ALA A 10 -36.60 -5.46 24.62
N VAL A 11 -37.57 -5.02 23.81
CA VAL A 11 -37.51 -5.12 22.33
C VAL A 11 -36.63 -4.02 21.72
N PHE A 12 -36.55 -2.84 22.34
CA PHE A 12 -35.67 -1.76 21.86
C PHE A 12 -34.18 -2.02 22.12
N ALA A 13 -33.82 -2.89 23.07
CA ALA A 13 -32.43 -3.24 23.33
C ALA A 13 -31.80 -4.13 22.24
N LEU A 14 -32.61 -4.83 21.42
CA LEU A 14 -32.12 -5.75 20.39
C LEU A 14 -31.90 -5.09 19.02
N SER A 15 -32.39 -3.87 18.79
CA SER A 15 -32.22 -3.17 17.50
C SER A 15 -30.92 -2.35 17.40
N ALA A 16 -30.15 -2.24 18.49
CA ALA A 16 -28.96 -1.39 18.56
C ALA A 16 -27.68 -2.07 18.02
N CYS A 17 -27.70 -3.38 17.77
CA CYS A 17 -26.59 -4.08 17.12
C CYS A 17 -26.75 -4.08 15.59
N ARG A 18 -26.95 -2.90 14.99
CA ARG A 18 -26.70 -2.75 13.55
C ARG A 18 -25.20 -2.53 13.41
N GLN A 19 -24.45 -3.59 13.08
CA GLN A 19 -23.04 -3.47 12.72
C GLN A 19 -22.92 -2.35 11.70
N ALA A 20 -22.29 -1.24 12.11
CA ALA A 20 -22.00 -0.14 11.21
C ALA A 20 -21.06 -0.70 10.15
N GLU A 21 -21.58 -0.85 8.93
CA GLU A 21 -20.79 -1.24 7.78
C GLU A 21 -19.67 -0.20 7.64
N GLU A 22 -18.42 -0.66 7.74
CA GLU A 22 -17.28 0.23 7.76
C GLU A 22 -17.19 0.91 6.39
N ALA A 23 -17.07 2.24 6.36
CA ALA A 23 -16.99 2.99 5.12
C ALA A 23 -15.84 2.45 4.24
N PRO A 24 -15.99 2.42 2.90
CA PRO A 24 -14.94 1.93 2.01
C PRO A 24 -13.62 2.70 2.23
N PRO A 25 -12.46 2.06 2.00
CA PRO A 25 -11.18 2.74 2.13
C PRO A 25 -11.09 3.95 1.16
N PRO A 26 -10.31 4.98 1.50
CA PRO A 26 -10.05 6.10 0.59
C PRO A 26 -9.44 5.60 -0.73
N LEU A 27 -9.81 6.24 -1.84
CA LEU A 27 -9.16 5.98 -3.14
C LEU A 27 -7.71 6.51 -3.13
N PRO A 28 -6.80 5.91 -3.92
CA PRO A 28 -5.45 6.41 -4.07
C PRO A 28 -5.46 7.85 -4.62
N ARG A 29 -4.56 8.69 -4.12
CA ARG A 29 -4.34 10.03 -4.66
C ARG A 29 -3.32 9.98 -5.79
N GLN A 30 -3.45 10.89 -6.75
CA GLN A 30 -2.45 11.10 -7.79
C GLN A 30 -1.26 11.88 -7.23
N ILE A 31 -0.07 11.65 -7.80
CA ILE A 31 1.15 12.35 -7.42
C ILE A 31 1.03 13.83 -7.79
N SER A 32 1.47 14.70 -6.88
CA SER A 32 1.51 16.16 -7.07
C SER A 32 2.79 16.74 -6.47
N ASP A 33 2.97 18.05 -6.59
CA ASP A 33 4.02 18.84 -5.91
C ASP A 33 3.95 18.78 -4.37
N ARG A 34 2.84 18.28 -3.80
CA ARG A 34 2.67 18.04 -2.37
C ARG A 34 2.93 16.59 -1.95
N SER A 35 3.23 15.72 -2.91
CA SER A 35 3.56 14.32 -2.66
C SER A 35 5.04 14.21 -2.28
N VAL A 36 5.33 14.39 -1.00
CA VAL A 36 6.69 14.37 -0.43
C VAL A 36 6.92 13.07 0.31
N GLY A 37 8.02 12.38 -0.01
CA GLY A 37 8.37 11.09 0.59
C GLY A 37 8.62 11.20 2.10
N HIS A 38 7.98 10.32 2.86
CA HIS A 38 7.96 10.36 4.33
C HIS A 38 9.35 10.34 4.96
N TYR A 39 10.26 9.51 4.44
CA TYR A 39 11.62 9.38 4.98
C TYR A 39 12.64 10.30 4.29
N CYS A 40 12.51 10.57 2.99
CA CYS A 40 13.51 11.35 2.25
C CYS A 40 13.24 12.86 2.24
N SER A 41 12.01 13.29 2.53
CA SER A 41 11.58 14.69 2.46
C SER A 41 11.75 15.36 1.08
N MET A 42 11.85 14.56 0.00
CA MET A 42 11.91 15.02 -1.39
C MET A 42 10.61 14.71 -2.13
N ASN A 43 10.34 15.40 -3.26
CA ASN A 43 9.15 15.11 -4.04
C ASN A 43 9.23 13.73 -4.69
N LEU A 44 8.10 13.03 -4.76
CA LEU A 44 8.04 11.71 -5.40
C LEU A 44 8.46 11.76 -6.87
N THR A 45 8.23 12.88 -7.56
CA THR A 45 8.63 13.10 -8.96
C THR A 45 10.14 13.16 -9.18
N GLU A 46 10.93 13.30 -8.11
CA GLU A 46 12.40 13.31 -8.16
C GLU A 46 12.98 11.88 -8.13
N HIS A 47 12.13 10.85 -8.03
CA HIS A 47 12.54 9.45 -7.90
C HIS A 47 11.94 8.59 -9.00
N ASN A 48 12.78 7.75 -9.62
CA ASN A 48 12.33 6.70 -10.53
C ASN A 48 11.85 5.45 -9.78
N GLY A 49 11.00 4.67 -10.43
CA GLY A 49 10.52 3.39 -9.90
C GLY A 49 9.15 3.49 -9.25
N PRO A 50 8.70 2.38 -8.64
CA PRO A 50 7.38 2.31 -8.05
C PRO A 50 7.26 3.19 -6.81
N LYS A 51 6.09 3.79 -6.63
CA LYS A 51 5.74 4.61 -5.47
C LYS A 51 4.73 3.87 -4.60
N ALA A 52 4.59 4.32 -3.36
CA ALA A 52 3.56 3.83 -2.47
C ALA A 52 2.89 4.96 -1.69
N GLN A 53 1.66 4.70 -1.25
CA GLN A 53 0.94 5.55 -0.32
C GLN A 53 0.17 4.71 0.71
N ILE A 54 0.24 5.13 1.98
CA ILE A 54 -0.48 4.53 3.09
C ILE A 54 -1.53 5.52 3.60
N PHE A 55 -2.76 5.07 3.77
CA PHE A 55 -3.78 5.82 4.50
C PHE A 55 -3.92 5.26 5.91
N LEU A 56 -3.93 6.13 6.91
CA LEU A 56 -4.13 5.77 8.31
C LEU A 56 -5.60 5.94 8.71
N ASN A 57 -6.04 5.14 9.68
CA ASN A 57 -7.37 5.24 10.28
C ASN A 57 -7.59 6.65 10.84
N GLY A 58 -8.76 7.23 10.53
CA GLY A 58 -9.11 8.60 10.93
C GLY A 58 -8.39 9.71 10.14
N LYS A 59 -7.57 9.38 9.12
CA LYS A 59 -6.85 10.36 8.29
C LYS A 59 -7.03 10.11 6.78
N PRO A 60 -8.26 10.08 6.25
CA PRO A 60 -8.53 9.69 4.86
C PRO A 60 -7.97 10.65 3.81
N ASP A 61 -7.65 11.89 4.19
CA ASP A 61 -7.15 12.93 3.26
C ASP A 61 -5.64 13.19 3.37
N GLN A 62 -4.93 12.39 4.17
CA GLN A 62 -3.50 12.56 4.45
C GLN A 62 -2.74 11.25 4.22
N PRO A 63 -2.50 10.86 2.96
CA PRO A 63 -1.64 9.72 2.67
C PRO A 63 -0.21 9.99 3.15
N VAL A 64 0.40 8.95 3.71
CA VAL A 64 1.85 8.88 3.94
C VAL A 64 2.48 8.38 2.64
N TRP A 65 3.33 9.19 2.01
CA TRP A 65 3.94 8.87 0.72
C TRP A 65 5.31 8.22 0.87
N PHE A 66 5.64 7.30 -0.03
CA PHE A 66 6.95 6.66 -0.08
C PHE A 66 7.51 6.69 -1.50
N SER A 67 8.77 7.09 -1.61
CA SER A 67 9.51 7.14 -2.87
C SER A 67 9.94 5.75 -3.36
N THR A 68 9.89 4.74 -2.48
CA THR A 68 10.18 3.34 -2.80
C THR A 68 9.19 2.41 -2.11
N VAL A 69 8.99 1.23 -2.70
CA VAL A 69 8.14 0.18 -2.12
C VAL A 69 8.81 -0.43 -0.88
N LYS A 70 10.13 -0.56 -0.88
CA LYS A 70 10.91 -1.05 0.28
C LYS A 70 10.70 -0.17 1.51
N GLN A 71 10.68 1.15 1.36
CA GLN A 71 10.38 2.09 2.47
C GLN A 71 8.97 1.89 3.03
N MET A 72 7.98 1.66 2.16
CA MET A 72 6.61 1.35 2.59
C MET A 72 6.56 0.08 3.43
N PHE A 73 7.24 -0.99 2.99
CA PHE A 73 7.32 -2.21 3.79
C PHE A 73 8.02 -1.96 5.13
N GLY A 74 9.11 -1.20 5.15
CA GLY A 74 9.79 -0.76 6.37
C GLY A 74 8.83 -0.08 7.35
N TYR A 75 8.03 0.88 6.87
CA TYR A 75 7.03 1.58 7.67
C TYR A 75 6.02 0.62 8.33
N THR A 76 5.58 -0.43 7.61
CA THR A 76 4.65 -1.40 8.21
C THR A 76 5.26 -2.19 9.38
N LYS A 77 6.59 -2.40 9.36
CA LYS A 77 7.33 -3.22 10.32
C LYS A 77 7.86 -2.43 11.52
N LEU A 78 8.32 -1.20 11.31
CA LEU A 78 8.96 -0.37 12.34
C LEU A 78 8.01 -0.04 13.51
N PRO A 79 8.37 -0.34 14.78
CA PRO A 79 7.45 -0.22 15.93
C PRO A 79 7.00 1.22 16.25
N GLU A 80 7.80 2.22 15.88
CA GLU A 80 7.52 3.64 16.04
C GLU A 80 6.43 4.16 15.10
N GLU A 81 6.16 3.44 14.01
CA GLU A 81 5.20 3.88 13.01
C GLU A 81 3.76 3.53 13.38
N PRO A 82 2.79 4.42 13.09
CA PRO A 82 1.38 4.17 13.32
C PRO A 82 0.87 2.83 12.74
N LYS A 83 0.35 1.96 13.60
CA LYS A 83 -0.17 0.64 13.22
C LYS A 83 -1.62 0.64 12.70
N GLY A 84 -2.31 1.76 12.83
CA GLY A 84 -3.68 1.93 12.31
C GLY A 84 -3.71 2.16 10.79
N ILE A 85 -3.18 1.23 10.00
CA ILE A 85 -3.19 1.31 8.54
C ILE A 85 -4.58 0.92 8.01
N ARG A 86 -5.23 1.84 7.28
CA ARG A 86 -6.52 1.62 6.62
C ARG A 86 -6.37 0.88 5.31
N VAL A 87 -5.47 1.35 4.45
CA VAL A 87 -5.18 0.78 3.12
C VAL A 87 -3.78 1.20 2.68
N ILE A 88 -3.17 0.38 1.84
CA ILE A 88 -1.86 0.63 1.22
C ILE A 88 -2.04 0.49 -0.29
N TYR A 89 -1.56 1.47 -1.03
CA TYR A 89 -1.51 1.42 -2.48
C TYR A 89 -0.06 1.50 -2.97
N VAL A 90 0.22 0.78 -4.05
CA VAL A 90 1.48 0.84 -4.80
C VAL A 90 1.19 1.07 -6.27
N THR A 91 2.13 1.66 -7.00
CA THR A 91 2.01 1.84 -8.45
C THR A 91 2.35 0.56 -9.20
N ASP A 92 1.51 0.10 -10.11
CA ASP A 92 1.66 -1.15 -10.86
C ASP A 92 2.71 -1.05 -11.98
N MET A 93 3.81 -1.80 -11.84
CA MET A 93 4.89 -1.83 -12.82
C MET A 93 4.56 -2.67 -14.07
N GLY A 94 3.42 -3.38 -14.08
CA GLY A 94 3.00 -4.25 -15.19
C GLY A 94 2.80 -3.54 -16.53
N ASN A 95 2.54 -2.23 -16.51
CA ASN A 95 2.34 -1.41 -17.72
C ASN A 95 3.56 -0.56 -18.10
N VAL A 96 4.66 -0.64 -17.36
CA VAL A 96 5.88 0.12 -17.65
C VAL A 96 6.57 -0.46 -18.88
N THR A 97 6.66 0.35 -19.93
CA THR A 97 7.29 0.00 -21.21
C THR A 97 8.65 0.66 -21.40
N ASP A 98 8.87 1.85 -20.84
CA ASP A 98 10.15 2.55 -20.84
C ASP A 98 10.94 2.26 -19.55
N TRP A 99 11.93 1.37 -19.66
CA TRP A 99 12.81 1.02 -18.55
C TRP A 99 14.03 1.96 -18.39
N THR A 100 14.16 2.99 -19.22
CA THR A 100 15.11 4.09 -19.00
C THR A 100 14.58 5.10 -17.98
N ASN A 101 13.25 5.23 -17.88
CA ASN A 101 12.55 6.04 -16.90
C ASN A 101 11.32 5.30 -16.32
N PRO A 102 11.54 4.23 -15.52
CA PRO A 102 10.50 3.26 -15.17
C PRO A 102 9.55 3.78 -14.08
N ASN A 103 8.59 4.62 -14.47
CA ASN A 103 7.58 5.18 -13.58
C ASN A 103 6.18 4.65 -13.93
N ALA A 104 5.39 4.35 -12.90
CA ALA A 104 4.00 3.87 -12.99
C ALA A 104 3.03 4.81 -12.24
N ASP A 105 3.32 6.12 -12.27
CA ASP A 105 2.78 7.12 -11.34
C ASP A 105 1.24 7.25 -11.31
N THR A 106 0.53 6.73 -12.32
CA THR A 106 -0.93 6.80 -12.44
C THR A 106 -1.68 5.52 -12.07
N GLU A 107 -1.02 4.36 -12.15
CA GLU A 107 -1.67 3.04 -12.05
C GLU A 107 -1.56 2.49 -10.63
N TRP A 108 -2.54 2.75 -9.78
CA TRP A 108 -2.50 2.35 -8.38
C TRP A 108 -3.26 1.05 -8.12
N ILE A 109 -2.63 0.12 -7.38
CA ILE A 109 -3.21 -1.18 -6.99
C ILE A 109 -3.14 -1.38 -5.47
N ASP A 110 -4.03 -2.23 -4.95
CA ASP A 110 -4.01 -2.65 -3.55
C ASP A 110 -2.73 -3.44 -3.26
N ALA A 111 -1.87 -2.89 -2.40
CA ALA A 111 -0.55 -3.46 -2.12
C ALA A 111 -0.64 -4.86 -1.52
N LYS A 112 -1.71 -5.18 -0.78
CA LYS A 112 -1.89 -6.51 -0.17
C LYS A 112 -2.25 -7.58 -1.18
N LYS A 113 -2.73 -7.19 -2.37
CA LYS A 113 -3.10 -8.09 -3.47
C LYS A 113 -2.05 -8.14 -4.57
N ALA A 114 -1.04 -7.29 -4.50
CA ALA A 114 0.02 -7.23 -5.49
C ALA A 114 1.01 -8.39 -5.33
N PHE A 115 1.72 -8.67 -6.42
CA PHE A 115 2.87 -9.57 -6.45
C PHE A 115 4.13 -8.74 -6.64
N TYR A 116 5.16 -9.01 -5.83
CA TYR A 116 6.38 -8.21 -5.83
C TYR A 116 7.52 -9.01 -6.41
N VAL A 117 8.19 -8.47 -7.43
CA VAL A 117 9.49 -8.97 -7.85
C VAL A 117 10.56 -8.29 -7.01
N ILE A 118 11.29 -9.09 -6.25
CA ILE A 118 12.43 -8.66 -5.43
C ILE A 118 13.70 -9.38 -5.90
N ASP A 119 14.87 -8.96 -5.44
CA ASP A 119 16.18 -9.50 -5.86
C ASP A 119 16.42 -9.43 -7.39
N SER A 120 15.74 -8.51 -8.09
CA SER A 120 15.87 -8.32 -9.55
C SER A 120 17.08 -7.48 -9.93
N GLY A 121 17.74 -6.84 -8.96
CA GLY A 121 18.78 -5.84 -9.21
C GLY A 121 18.25 -4.49 -9.70
N PHE A 122 16.92 -4.29 -9.72
CA PHE A 122 16.33 -2.99 -10.02
C PHE A 122 16.73 -1.95 -8.95
N ILE A 123 17.40 -0.89 -9.38
CA ILE A 123 17.79 0.23 -8.52
C ILE A 123 16.75 1.34 -8.66
N GLY A 124 16.02 1.60 -7.58
CA GLY A 124 15.01 2.66 -7.53
C GLY A 124 15.63 4.06 -7.42
N GLY A 125 14.77 5.09 -7.40
CA GLY A 125 15.17 6.50 -7.37
C GLY A 125 15.94 6.95 -6.13
N MET A 126 16.10 6.08 -5.13
CA MET A 126 16.93 6.31 -3.95
C MET A 126 18.36 5.74 -4.08
N GLY A 127 18.72 5.18 -5.25
CA GLY A 127 20.05 4.59 -5.47
C GLY A 127 20.28 3.23 -4.79
N ALA A 128 19.20 2.61 -4.30
CA ALA A 128 19.20 1.29 -3.68
C ALA A 128 18.20 0.37 -4.37
N GLU A 129 18.37 -0.93 -4.16
CA GLU A 129 17.45 -1.93 -4.69
C GLU A 129 16.03 -1.73 -4.13
N ASP A 130 15.03 -1.86 -5.01
CA ASP A 130 13.61 -1.72 -4.67
C ASP A 130 12.75 -2.86 -5.24
N ALA A 131 11.62 -3.10 -4.59
CA ALA A 131 10.66 -4.11 -5.00
C ALA A 131 9.78 -3.58 -6.13
N LEU A 132 9.53 -4.40 -7.14
CA LEU A 132 8.67 -4.06 -8.27
C LEU A 132 7.28 -4.71 -8.10
N PRO A 133 6.22 -3.94 -7.77
CA PRO A 133 4.86 -4.45 -7.62
C PRO A 133 4.16 -4.68 -8.96
N PHE A 134 3.35 -5.72 -9.04
CA PHE A 134 2.53 -6.08 -10.20
C PHE A 134 1.11 -6.43 -9.75
N GLY A 135 0.09 -5.93 -10.46
CA GLY A 135 -1.31 -6.30 -10.22
C GLY A 135 -1.66 -7.72 -10.68
N ASN A 136 -0.82 -8.30 -11.52
CA ASN A 136 -1.01 -9.62 -12.12
C ASN A 136 0.20 -10.53 -11.86
N LYS A 137 -0.07 -11.77 -11.42
CA LYS A 137 0.98 -12.73 -11.05
C LYS A 137 1.79 -13.18 -12.26
N GLU A 138 1.15 -13.45 -13.38
CA GLU A 138 1.81 -13.94 -14.59
C GLU A 138 2.77 -12.88 -15.17
N GLN A 139 2.42 -11.58 -15.07
CA GLN A 139 3.31 -10.48 -15.42
C GLN A 139 4.53 -10.41 -14.49
N ALA A 140 4.34 -10.56 -13.17
CA ALA A 140 5.44 -10.60 -12.21
C ALA A 140 6.39 -11.77 -12.48
N GLU A 141 5.86 -12.97 -12.72
CA GLU A 141 6.63 -14.17 -13.03
C GLU A 141 7.38 -14.03 -14.35
N LYS A 142 6.74 -13.47 -15.38
CA LYS A 142 7.39 -13.17 -16.65
C LYS A 142 8.53 -12.16 -16.47
N PHE A 143 8.31 -11.10 -15.69
CA PHE A 143 9.35 -10.12 -15.42
C PHE A 143 10.53 -10.77 -14.69
N ALA A 144 10.27 -11.54 -13.63
CA ALA A 144 11.31 -12.24 -12.88
C ALA A 144 12.10 -13.23 -13.75
N LYS A 145 11.42 -13.90 -14.69
CA LYS A 145 12.07 -14.79 -15.66
C LYS A 145 12.98 -14.04 -16.64
N ASP A 146 12.52 -12.90 -17.15
CA ASP A 146 13.22 -12.16 -18.21
C ASP A 146 14.32 -11.24 -17.66
N LYS A 147 14.17 -10.72 -16.43
CA LYS A 147 15.06 -9.73 -15.80
C LYS A 147 15.76 -10.21 -14.54
N GLY A 148 15.38 -11.38 -14.01
CA GLY A 148 15.87 -11.90 -12.74
C GLY A 148 15.01 -11.49 -11.56
N GLY A 149 15.30 -12.09 -10.41
CA GLY A 149 14.58 -11.91 -9.15
C GLY A 149 13.64 -13.05 -8.81
N LYS A 150 12.85 -12.84 -7.75
CA LYS A 150 11.87 -13.78 -7.22
C LYS A 150 10.55 -13.07 -6.95
N VAL A 151 9.44 -13.77 -7.19
CA VAL A 151 8.09 -13.25 -6.92
C VAL A 151 7.68 -13.62 -5.51
N VAL A 152 7.21 -12.65 -4.74
CA VAL A 152 6.62 -12.84 -3.39
C VAL A 152 5.27 -12.14 -3.27
N GLY A 153 4.39 -12.65 -2.41
CA GLY A 153 3.20 -11.92 -1.99
C GLY A 153 3.52 -10.86 -0.94
N PHE A 154 2.54 -10.01 -0.62
CA PHE A 154 2.70 -8.97 0.41
C PHE A 154 3.11 -9.55 1.77
N ASP A 155 2.43 -10.60 2.22
CA ASP A 155 2.69 -11.23 3.53
C ASP A 155 3.97 -12.08 3.55
N ASP A 156 4.49 -12.45 2.38
CA ASP A 156 5.72 -13.24 2.21
C ASP A 156 6.97 -12.36 2.04
N MET A 157 6.84 -11.02 2.11
CA MET A 157 7.95 -10.09 1.96
C MET A 157 9.00 -10.32 3.08
N PRO A 158 10.22 -10.77 2.76
CA PRO A 158 11.20 -11.10 3.79
C PRO A 158 11.73 -9.87 4.51
N ASP A 159 11.76 -9.88 5.84
CA ASP A 159 12.37 -8.79 6.64
C ASP A 159 13.84 -8.54 6.24
N ALA A 160 14.58 -9.61 5.91
CA ALA A 160 15.95 -9.52 5.43
C ALA A 160 16.09 -8.77 4.09
N TYR A 161 15.04 -8.73 3.26
CA TYR A 161 15.02 -7.92 2.05
C TYR A 161 14.70 -6.45 2.38
N ILE A 162 13.73 -6.23 3.27
CA ILE A 162 13.28 -4.89 3.69
C ILE A 162 14.44 -4.09 4.32
N PHE A 163 15.21 -4.73 5.21
CA PHE A 163 16.24 -4.09 6.03
C PHE A 163 17.67 -4.35 5.55
N LYS A 164 17.84 -4.76 4.28
CA LYS A 164 19.14 -4.87 3.62
C LYS A 164 19.70 -3.50 3.24
#